data_AF-A0A191YXE1-F1
#
_entry.id   AF-A0A191YXE1-F1
#
_cell.length_a   1.000
_cell.length_b   1.000
_cell.length_c   1.000
_cell.angle_alpha   90.00
_cell.angle_beta   90.00
_cell.angle_gamma   90.00
#
_symmetry.space_group_name_H-M   'P 1'
#
loop_
_entity.id
_entity.type
_entity.pdbx_description
1 polymer ?
#
loop_
_entity_poly.entity_id
_entity_poly.type
_entity_poly.pdbx_seq_one_letter_code
_entity_poly.pdbx_strand_id
1 'polypeptide(L)'
;MTATTQTTVLRKASKAELEALKEAAREKFYSTQHGHDAFAFTDPKTGRAIAGHVDGAYVPVLVVYPTEILKVYKEKLAEGFTLHELEIVPFQGQSMYIYFYRPQAELDANLEKIYQRVAQDYNAEIEAENNAIVEREVQLLLANAARLKEEQAAKDAEAEADRVRKEVEQALGVARKAVRAQLGAN
;
A
#
# COMPACT_ATOMS: atom_id res chain seq x y z
N MET A 1 24.97 5.98 -28.41
CA MET A 1 24.57 5.39 -27.12
C MET A 1 23.06 5.22 -27.15
N THR A 2 22.57 4.01 -27.33
CA THR A 2 21.15 3.68 -27.28
C THR A 2 20.69 3.73 -25.83
N ALA A 3 19.87 4.73 -25.49
CA ALA A 3 19.18 4.78 -24.21
C ALA A 3 18.23 3.58 -24.15
N THR A 4 18.62 2.54 -23.41
CA THR A 4 17.72 1.44 -23.08
C THR A 4 16.67 2.00 -22.13
N THR A 5 15.57 2.50 -22.69
CA THR A 5 14.39 2.86 -21.92
C THR A 5 13.88 1.58 -21.27
N GLN A 6 14.25 1.32 -20.01
CA GLN A 6 13.51 0.36 -19.22
C GLN A 6 12.10 0.94 -19.11
N THR A 7 11.15 0.28 -19.76
CA THR A 7 9.75 0.69 -19.72
C THR A 7 9.23 0.37 -18.33
N THR A 8 9.36 1.31 -17.40
CA THR A 8 8.76 1.16 -16.07
C THR A 8 7.26 1.38 -16.22
N VAL A 9 6.53 0.27 -16.35
CA VAL A 9 5.09 0.28 -16.62
C VAL A 9 4.34 0.56 -15.31
N LEU A 10 3.58 1.65 -15.28
CA LEU A 10 2.68 1.97 -14.17
C LEU A 10 1.62 0.88 -14.00
N ARG A 11 1.28 0.56 -12.74
CA ARG A 11 0.19 -0.36 -12.41
C ARG A 11 -1.13 0.22 -12.90
N LYS A 12 -1.93 -0.65 -13.51
CA LYS A 12 -3.26 -0.34 -14.02
C LYS A 12 -4.31 -1.04 -13.17
N ALA A 13 -5.46 -0.39 -12.98
CA ALA A 13 -6.59 -1.00 -12.31
C ALA A 13 -7.07 -2.24 -13.09
N SER A 14 -7.15 -3.36 -12.40
CA SER A 14 -7.67 -4.62 -12.92
C SER A 14 -9.06 -4.87 -12.36
N LYS A 15 -10.04 -5.05 -13.26
CA LYS A 15 -11.41 -5.39 -12.86
C LYS A 15 -11.46 -6.73 -12.11
N ALA A 16 -10.67 -7.71 -12.55
CA ALA A 16 -10.65 -9.04 -11.94
C ALA A 16 -10.11 -9.00 -10.51
N GLU A 17 -9.07 -8.20 -10.24
CA GLU A 17 -8.53 -8.02 -8.89
C GLU A 17 -9.54 -7.34 -7.98
N LEU A 18 -10.17 -6.26 -8.46
CA LEU A 18 -11.15 -5.52 -7.68
C LEU A 18 -12.36 -6.40 -7.30
N GLU A 19 -12.87 -7.20 -8.23
CA GLU A 19 -13.97 -8.12 -7.92
C GLU A 19 -13.54 -9.23 -6.96
N ALA A 20 -12.32 -9.77 -7.08
CA ALA A 20 -11.79 -10.74 -6.12
C ALA A 20 -11.67 -10.14 -4.70
N LEU A 21 -11.24 -8.88 -4.58
CA LEU A 21 -11.17 -8.18 -3.30
C LEU A 21 -12.57 -7.93 -2.70
N LYS A 22 -13.56 -7.60 -3.53
CA LYS A 22 -14.95 -7.45 -3.08
C LYS A 22 -15.53 -8.77 -2.59
N GLU A 23 -15.33 -9.87 -3.30
CA GLU A 23 -15.82 -11.18 -2.85
C GLU A 23 -15.12 -11.62 -1.55
N ALA A 24 -13.80 -11.43 -1.42
CA ALA A 24 -13.10 -11.70 -0.16
C ALA A 24 -13.64 -10.85 1.01
N ALA A 25 -13.95 -9.57 0.76
CA ALA A 25 -14.56 -8.70 1.76
C ALA A 25 -15.99 -9.13 2.10
N ARG A 26 -16.76 -9.59 1.11
CA ARG A 26 -18.11 -10.15 1.29
C ARG A 26 -18.07 -11.40 2.17
N GLU A 27 -17.22 -12.37 1.84
CA GLU A 27 -17.07 -13.60 2.64
C GLU A 27 -16.73 -13.27 4.09
N LYS A 28 -15.76 -12.36 4.29
CA LYS A 28 -15.40 -11.90 5.62
C LYS A 28 -16.57 -11.25 6.36
N PHE A 29 -17.37 -10.42 5.68
CA PHE A 29 -18.55 -9.80 6.28
C PHE A 29 -19.58 -10.84 6.72
N TYR A 30 -19.87 -11.84 5.87
CA TYR A 30 -20.80 -12.92 6.20
C TYR A 30 -20.31 -13.83 7.31
N SER A 31 -19.00 -14.02 7.44
CA SER A 31 -18.41 -14.79 8.55
C SER A 31 -18.27 -13.99 9.86
N THR A 32 -18.63 -12.71 9.88
CA THR A 32 -18.43 -11.84 11.03
C THR A 32 -19.73 -11.65 11.82
N GLN A 33 -19.64 -11.81 13.14
CA GLN A 33 -20.73 -11.49 14.06
C GLN A 33 -20.85 -9.97 14.23
N HIS A 34 -22.06 -9.46 14.10
CA HIS A 34 -22.39 -8.07 14.41
C HIS A 34 -22.54 -7.85 15.91
N GLY A 35 -21.99 -6.74 16.39
CA GLY A 35 -22.14 -6.32 17.79
C GLY A 35 -20.82 -5.89 18.41
N HIS A 36 -20.74 -6.03 19.74
CA HIS A 36 -19.53 -5.71 20.47
C HIS A 36 -18.58 -6.90 20.50
N ASP A 37 -17.35 -6.69 20.06
CA ASP A 37 -16.27 -7.66 20.15
C ASP A 37 -15.13 -7.08 21.00
N ALA A 38 -14.74 -7.81 22.04
CA ALA A 38 -13.65 -7.44 22.94
C ALA A 38 -12.28 -7.45 22.24
N PHE A 39 -12.17 -8.12 21.09
CA PHE A 39 -10.96 -8.28 20.29
C PHE A 39 -11.08 -7.65 18.90
N ALA A 40 -12.02 -6.72 18.71
CA ALA A 40 -12.33 -6.10 17.42
C ALA A 40 -11.11 -5.47 16.72
N PHE A 41 -10.25 -4.79 17.49
CA PHE A 41 -9.12 -4.05 16.95
C PHE A 41 -7.82 -4.34 17.71
N THR A 42 -6.68 -3.96 17.14
CA THR A 42 -5.38 -4.03 17.79
C THR A 42 -4.78 -2.63 17.87
N ASP A 43 -4.35 -2.23 19.07
CA ASP A 43 -3.62 -0.98 19.26
C ASP A 43 -2.29 -1.03 18.48
N PRO A 44 -2.07 -0.14 17.50
CA PRO A 44 -0.84 -0.12 16.72
C PRO A 44 0.42 0.16 17.55
N LYS A 45 0.29 0.76 18.74
CA LYS A 45 1.44 1.07 19.61
C LYS A 45 1.75 -0.04 20.60
N THR A 46 0.73 -0.63 21.22
CA THR A 46 0.92 -1.62 22.30
C THR A 46 0.67 -3.06 21.88
N GLY A 47 0.10 -3.30 20.70
CA GLY A 47 -0.26 -4.63 20.22
C GLY A 47 -1.39 -5.30 21.00
N ARG A 48 -2.06 -4.57 21.89
CA ARG A 48 -3.15 -5.09 22.72
C ARG A 48 -4.48 -5.05 21.97
N ALA A 49 -5.34 -6.01 22.27
CA ALA A 49 -6.70 -6.03 21.78
C ALA A 49 -7.48 -4.82 22.36
N ILE A 50 -8.24 -4.17 21.49
CA ILE A 50 -9.16 -3.09 21.84
C ILE A 50 -10.57 -3.56 21.50
N ALA A 51 -11.46 -3.44 22.47
CA ALA A 51 -12.87 -3.72 22.31
C ALA A 51 -13.51 -2.68 21.39
N GLY A 52 -14.42 -3.12 20.53
CA GLY A 52 -15.03 -2.25 19.53
C GLY A 52 -16.38 -2.78 19.07
N HIS A 53 -17.07 -1.95 18.29
CA HIS A 53 -18.26 -2.40 17.57
C HIS A 53 -17.85 -2.86 16.17
N VAL A 54 -18.34 -4.04 15.78
CA VAL A 54 -18.07 -4.65 14.47
C VAL A 54 -19.37 -4.80 13.70
N ASP A 55 -19.38 -4.29 12.47
CA ASP A 55 -20.49 -4.45 11.54
C ASP A 55 -20.39 -5.78 10.80
N GLY A 56 -21.01 -6.82 11.36
CA GLY A 56 -21.09 -8.17 10.79
C GLY A 56 -22.43 -8.50 10.12
N ALA A 57 -22.56 -9.67 9.52
CA ALA A 57 -23.79 -10.10 8.85
C ALA A 57 -24.83 -10.72 9.80
N TYR A 58 -24.39 -11.31 10.91
CA TYR A 58 -25.29 -12.09 11.79
C TYR A 58 -25.19 -11.66 13.25
N VAL A 59 -26.25 -11.91 14.01
CA VAL A 59 -26.36 -11.58 15.44
C VAL A 59 -26.75 -12.80 16.26
N PRO A 60 -26.15 -13.02 17.43
CA PRO A 60 -26.63 -13.99 18.40
C PRO A 60 -27.74 -13.36 19.26
N VAL A 61 -28.87 -14.05 19.37
CA VAL A 61 -29.94 -13.68 20.29
C VAL A 61 -29.95 -14.68 21.44
N LEU A 62 -29.69 -14.19 22.65
CA LEU A 62 -29.71 -15.03 23.85
C LEU A 62 -31.16 -15.35 24.24
N VAL A 63 -31.44 -16.63 24.41
CA VAL A 63 -32.69 -17.14 24.97
C VAL A 63 -32.35 -17.84 26.28
N VAL A 64 -32.95 -17.37 27.39
CA VAL A 64 -32.64 -17.88 28.73
C VAL A 64 -33.27 -19.25 28.97
N TYR A 65 -34.49 -19.46 28.48
CA TYR A 65 -35.25 -20.69 28.66
C TYR A 65 -35.58 -21.34 27.30
N PRO A 66 -35.35 -22.66 27.13
CA PRO A 66 -35.64 -23.35 25.87
C PRO A 66 -37.11 -23.22 25.40
N THR A 67 -38.04 -23.02 26.34
CA THR A 67 -39.46 -22.81 26.05
C THR A 67 -39.75 -21.52 25.27
N GLU A 68 -38.84 -20.55 25.31
CA GLU A 68 -39.00 -19.25 24.65
C GLU A 68 -38.45 -19.23 23.21
N ILE A 69 -37.72 -20.26 22.78
CA ILE A 69 -37.06 -20.32 21.47
C ILE A 69 -38.03 -20.04 20.33
N LEU A 70 -39.17 -20.74 20.30
CA LEU A 70 -40.16 -20.59 19.23
C LEU A 70 -40.78 -19.19 19.19
N LYS A 71 -40.90 -18.52 20.34
CA LYS A 71 -41.41 -17.16 20.42
C LYS A 71 -40.40 -16.19 19.81
N VAL A 72 -39.15 -16.22 20.31
CA VAL A 72 -38.06 -15.36 19.83
C VAL A 72 -37.81 -15.56 18.34
N TYR A 73 -37.84 -16.81 17.87
CA TYR A 73 -37.70 -17.13 16.46
C TYR A 73 -38.77 -16.47 15.58
N LYS A 74 -40.05 -16.57 15.97
CA LYS A 74 -41.15 -15.94 15.22
C LYS A 74 -41.07 -14.41 15.23
N GLU A 75 -40.70 -13.82 16.37
CA GLU A 75 -40.50 -12.37 16.49
C GLU A 75 -39.40 -11.89 15.54
N LYS A 76 -38.26 -12.58 15.51
CA LYS A 76 -37.14 -12.23 14.61
C LYS A 76 -37.46 -12.44 13.13
N LEU A 77 -38.19 -13.50 12.77
CA LEU A 77 -38.67 -13.64 11.40
C LEU A 77 -39.62 -12.51 10.99
N ALA A 78 -40.48 -12.04 11.90
CA ALA A 78 -41.38 -10.92 11.63
C ALA A 78 -40.64 -9.58 11.45
N GLU A 79 -39.49 -9.42 12.12
CA GLU A 79 -38.56 -8.30 11.91
C GLU A 79 -37.76 -8.40 10.59
N GLY A 80 -37.89 -9.50 9.85
CA GLY A 80 -37.21 -9.71 8.57
C GLY A 80 -35.82 -10.37 8.67
N PHE A 81 -35.45 -10.88 9.84
CA PHE A 81 -34.24 -11.69 10.01
C PHE A 81 -34.43 -13.07 9.40
N THR A 82 -33.32 -13.72 9.04
CA THR A 82 -33.32 -15.12 8.57
C THR A 82 -32.40 -15.96 9.45
N LEU A 83 -32.67 -17.27 9.55
CA LEU A 83 -31.86 -18.17 10.39
C LEU A 83 -30.45 -18.31 9.80
N HIS A 84 -29.43 -18.19 10.65
CA HIS A 84 -28.03 -18.42 10.27
C HIS A 84 -27.73 -19.92 10.18
N GLU A 85 -26.69 -20.30 9.44
CA GLU A 85 -26.20 -21.69 9.33
C GLU A 85 -25.71 -22.30 10.66
N LEU A 86 -25.45 -21.46 11.66
CA LEU A 86 -25.08 -21.90 13.01
C LEU A 86 -26.31 -22.30 13.84
N GLU A 87 -27.50 -21.93 13.36
CA GLU A 87 -28.80 -22.23 13.95
C GLU A 87 -28.89 -21.90 15.45
N ILE A 88 -29.18 -22.90 16.27
CA ILE A 88 -29.33 -22.79 17.73
C ILE A 88 -28.18 -23.53 18.39
N VAL A 89 -27.40 -22.81 19.19
CA VAL A 89 -26.25 -23.37 19.89
C VAL A 89 -26.47 -23.24 21.40
N PRO A 90 -26.23 -24.30 22.19
CA PRO A 90 -26.30 -24.21 23.63
C PRO A 90 -25.27 -23.18 24.15
N PHE A 91 -25.69 -22.41 25.15
CA PHE A 91 -24.84 -21.50 25.90
C PHE A 91 -24.81 -21.96 27.38
N GLN A 92 -24.51 -21.06 28.30
CA GLN A 92 -24.28 -21.37 29.70
C GLN A 92 -25.56 -21.85 30.41
N GLY A 93 -25.49 -23.04 31.01
CA GLY A 93 -26.61 -23.63 31.75
C GLY A 93 -27.75 -24.05 30.83
N GLN A 94 -28.93 -23.46 31.02
CA GLN A 94 -30.13 -23.71 30.19
C GLN A 94 -30.28 -22.72 29.03
N SER A 95 -29.43 -21.69 29.00
CA SER A 95 -29.52 -20.65 27.97
C SER A 95 -28.95 -21.14 26.65
N MET A 96 -29.47 -20.58 25.55
CA MET A 96 -29.08 -20.92 24.18
C MET A 96 -28.96 -19.65 23.36
N TYR A 97 -28.05 -19.62 22.39
CA TYR A 97 -28.04 -18.59 21.36
C TYR A 97 -28.77 -19.09 20.13
N ILE A 98 -29.62 -18.24 19.57
CA ILE A 98 -30.14 -18.40 18.21
C ILE A 98 -29.41 -17.39 17.33
N TYR A 99 -28.75 -17.87 16.28
CA TYR A 99 -28.03 -17.03 15.34
C TYR A 99 -28.92 -16.66 14.17
N PHE A 100 -29.00 -15.37 13.87
CA PHE A 100 -29.78 -14.85 12.75
C PHE A 100 -28.92 -13.97 11.85
N TYR A 101 -29.08 -14.08 10.54
CA TYR A 101 -28.68 -13.02 9.63
C TYR A 101 -29.59 -11.81 9.81
N ARG A 102 -28.97 -10.63 9.75
CA ARG A 102 -29.71 -9.36 9.75
C ARG A 102 -30.61 -9.24 8.51
N PRO A 103 -31.63 -8.36 8.52
CA PRO A 103 -32.52 -8.17 7.37
C PRO A 103 -31.74 -7.89 6.07
N GLN A 104 -32.18 -8.47 4.96
CA GLN A 104 -31.45 -8.41 3.69
C GLN A 104 -31.16 -6.97 3.24
N ALA A 105 -32.10 -6.05 3.43
CA ALA A 105 -31.90 -4.63 3.10
C ALA A 105 -30.75 -3.98 3.90
N GLU A 106 -30.54 -4.38 5.16
CA GLU A 106 -29.40 -3.91 5.95
C GLU A 106 -28.09 -4.55 5.50
N LEU A 107 -28.12 -5.83 5.12
CA LEU A 107 -26.95 -6.54 4.60
C LEU A 107 -26.47 -5.89 3.31
N ASP A 108 -27.38 -5.65 2.36
CA ASP A 108 -27.08 -5.03 1.07
C ASP A 108 -26.52 -3.61 1.24
N ALA A 109 -27.14 -2.81 2.12
CA ALA A 109 -26.67 -1.46 2.41
C ALA A 109 -25.26 -1.44 3.03
N ASN A 110 -24.92 -2.42 3.86
CA ASN A 110 -23.60 -2.52 4.45
C ASN A 110 -22.56 -3.07 3.46
N LEU A 111 -22.92 -4.07 2.65
CA LEU A 111 -22.07 -4.58 1.58
C LEU A 111 -21.70 -3.50 0.57
N GLU A 112 -22.65 -2.64 0.21
CA GLU A 112 -22.38 -1.51 -0.69
C GLU A 112 -21.33 -0.57 -0.11
N LYS A 113 -21.42 -0.22 1.19
CA LYS A 113 -20.39 0.58 1.87
C LYS A 113 -19.03 -0.12 1.89
N ILE A 114 -19.02 -1.43 2.12
CA ILE A 114 -17.79 -2.24 2.12
C ILE A 114 -17.16 -2.23 0.72
N TYR A 115 -17.95 -2.44 -0.33
CA TYR A 115 -17.46 -2.42 -1.71
C TYR A 115 -16.95 -1.06 -2.16
N GLN A 116 -17.63 0.02 -1.75
CA GLN A 116 -17.15 1.38 -1.99
C GLN A 116 -15.80 1.61 -1.32
N ARG A 117 -15.64 1.19 -0.07
CA ARG A 117 -14.38 1.30 0.66
C ARG A 117 -13.27 0.46 0.03
N VAL A 118 -13.55 -0.79 -0.33
CA VAL A 118 -12.59 -1.67 -1.03
C VAL A 118 -12.13 -1.04 -2.35
N ALA A 119 -13.04 -0.46 -3.12
CA ALA A 119 -12.68 0.22 -4.36
C ALA A 119 -11.84 1.48 -4.13
N GLN A 120 -12.14 2.27 -3.09
CA GLN A 120 -11.34 3.44 -2.70
C GLN A 120 -9.93 3.03 -2.27
N ASP A 121 -9.83 2.05 -1.38
CA ASP A 121 -8.56 1.55 -0.85
C ASP A 121 -7.70 0.95 -1.98
N TYR A 122 -8.30 0.18 -2.90
CA TYR A 122 -7.61 -0.38 -4.07
C TYR A 122 -7.07 0.70 -5.02
N ASN A 123 -7.87 1.74 -5.30
CA ASN A 123 -7.39 2.84 -6.14
C ASN A 123 -6.27 3.63 -5.47
N ALA A 124 -6.39 3.89 -4.16
CA ALA A 124 -5.35 4.55 -3.38
C ALA A 124 -4.05 3.74 -3.34
N GLU A 125 -4.12 2.41 -3.26
CA GLU A 125 -2.96 1.52 -3.35
C GLU A 125 -2.26 1.65 -4.70
N ILE A 126 -3.02 1.59 -5.81
CA ILE A 126 -2.46 1.76 -7.16
C ILE A 126 -1.79 3.12 -7.32
N GLU A 127 -2.42 4.19 -6.85
CA GLU A 127 -1.84 5.54 -6.90
C GLU A 127 -0.56 5.63 -6.08
N ALA A 128 -0.55 5.07 -4.87
CA ALA A 128 0.63 5.03 -4.01
C ALA A 128 1.80 4.27 -4.68
N GLU A 129 1.53 3.11 -5.27
CA GLU A 129 2.53 2.33 -5.99
C GLU A 129 3.07 3.06 -7.22
N ASN A 130 2.19 3.68 -8.00
CA ASN A 130 2.57 4.46 -9.18
C ASN A 130 3.42 5.68 -8.80
N ASN A 131 3.07 6.37 -7.71
CA ASN A 131 3.88 7.48 -7.19
C ASN A 131 5.27 6.99 -6.73
N ALA A 132 5.34 5.83 -6.07
CA ALA A 132 6.62 5.23 -5.66
C ALA A 132 7.49 4.83 -6.87
N ILE A 133 6.87 4.37 -7.96
CA ILE A 133 7.55 4.09 -9.23
C ILE A 133 8.12 5.37 -9.84
N VAL A 134 7.32 6.44 -9.94
CA VAL A 134 7.75 7.73 -10.49
C VAL A 134 8.90 8.30 -9.68
N GLU A 135 8.79 8.32 -8.34
CA GLU A 135 9.84 8.83 -7.47
C GLU A 135 11.15 8.06 -7.66
N ARG A 136 11.09 6.73 -7.78
CA ARG A 136 12.28 5.92 -8.05
C ARG A 136 12.95 6.29 -9.37
N GLU A 137 12.19 6.50 -10.43
CA GLU A 137 12.71 6.93 -11.73
C GLU A 137 13.31 8.33 -11.69
N VAL A 138 12.68 9.26 -10.97
CA VAL A 138 13.22 10.61 -10.75
C VAL A 138 14.57 10.53 -10.05
N GLN A 139 14.68 9.74 -8.97
CA GLN A 139 15.94 9.57 -8.24
C GLN A 139 17.03 8.94 -9.12
N LEU A 140 16.69 7.96 -9.97
CA LEU A 140 17.62 7.36 -10.93
C LEU A 140 18.12 8.38 -11.96
N LEU A 141 17.21 9.20 -12.51
CA LEU A 141 17.57 10.24 -13.48
C LEU A 141 18.44 11.33 -12.86
N LEU A 142 18.15 11.76 -11.63
CA LEU A 142 18.96 12.72 -10.89
C LEU A 142 20.36 12.18 -10.60
N ALA A 143 20.47 10.92 -10.15
CA ALA A 143 21.75 10.28 -9.92
C ALA A 143 22.58 10.16 -11.21
N ASN A 144 21.94 9.77 -12.32
CA ASN A 144 22.58 9.71 -13.63
C ASN A 144 23.04 11.10 -14.11
N ALA A 145 22.22 12.13 -13.94
CA ALA A 145 22.57 13.50 -14.31
C ALA A 145 23.73 14.05 -13.47
N ALA A 146 23.75 13.76 -12.17
CA ALA A 146 24.85 14.14 -11.28
C ALA A 146 26.16 13.49 -11.72
N ARG A 147 26.14 12.18 -12.04
CA ARG A 147 27.32 11.46 -12.54
C ARG A 147 27.83 12.05 -13.85
N LEU A 148 26.94 12.33 -14.81
CA LEU A 148 27.32 12.93 -16.09
C LEU A 148 27.93 14.33 -15.91
N LYS A 149 27.40 15.12 -14.98
CA LYS A 149 27.94 16.44 -14.66
C LYS A 149 29.34 16.36 -14.04
N GLU A 150 29.56 15.40 -13.15
CA GLU A 150 30.87 15.15 -12.53
C GLU A 150 31.89 14.68 -13.56
N GLU A 151 31.52 13.74 -14.44
CA GLU A 151 32.37 13.28 -15.55
C GLU A 151 32.74 14.44 -16.50
N GLN A 152 31.79 15.32 -16.80
CA GLN A 152 32.07 16.47 -17.67
C GLN A 152 33.00 17.47 -16.98
N ALA A 153 32.75 17.79 -15.71
CA ALA A 153 33.61 18.68 -14.94
C ALA A 153 35.05 18.14 -14.82
N ALA A 154 35.21 16.82 -14.66
CA ALA A 154 36.53 16.18 -14.63
C ALA A 154 37.26 16.31 -15.98
N LYS A 155 36.56 16.09 -17.10
CA LYS A 155 37.12 16.26 -18.45
C LYS A 155 37.50 17.70 -18.75
N ASP A 156 36.66 18.66 -18.34
CA ASP A 156 36.93 20.08 -18.54
C ASP A 156 38.15 20.53 -17.72
N ALA A 157 38.29 20.02 -16.48
CA ALA A 157 39.46 20.28 -15.63
C ALA A 157 40.75 19.67 -16.20
N GLU A 158 40.69 18.45 -16.76
CA GLU A 158 41.83 17.81 -17.43
C GLU A 158 42.26 18.60 -18.69
N ALA A 159 41.29 19.01 -19.52
CA ALA A 159 41.57 19.81 -20.72
C ALA A 159 42.20 21.18 -20.38
N GLU A 160 41.74 21.81 -19.30
CA GLU A 160 42.31 23.06 -18.80
C GLU A 160 43.74 22.86 -18.27
N ALA A 161 43.98 21.80 -17.49
CA ALA A 161 45.31 21.45 -16.99
C ALA A 161 46.30 21.19 -18.14
N ASP A 162 45.87 20.51 -19.21
CA ASP A 162 46.67 20.29 -20.40
C ASP A 162 46.98 21.59 -21.16
N ARG A 163 46.04 22.53 -21.23
CA ARG A 163 46.26 23.85 -21.81
C ARG A 163 47.33 24.61 -21.02
N VAL A 164 47.17 24.69 -19.70
CA VAL A 164 48.13 25.36 -18.81
C VAL A 164 49.51 24.71 -18.90
N ARG A 165 49.59 23.37 -18.94
CA ARG A 165 50.87 22.67 -19.11
C ARG A 165 51.55 23.06 -20.42
N LYS A 166 50.82 23.12 -21.55
CA LYS A 166 51.37 23.56 -22.84
C LYS A 166 51.89 25.01 -22.80
N GLU A 167 51.15 25.92 -22.17
CA GLU A 167 51.59 27.31 -22.00
C GLU A 167 52.87 27.42 -21.16
N VAL A 168 52.94 26.67 -20.05
CA VAL A 168 54.12 26.60 -19.19
C VAL A 168 55.31 25.98 -19.93
N GLU A 169 55.12 24.89 -20.67
CA GLU A 169 56.16 24.26 -21.48
C GLU A 169 56.71 25.20 -22.56
N GLN A 170 55.85 25.97 -23.23
CA GLN A 170 56.27 26.98 -24.19
C GLN A 170 57.08 28.10 -23.51
N ALA A 171 56.59 28.65 -22.41
CA ALA A 171 57.28 29.72 -21.67
C ALA A 171 58.65 29.25 -21.13
N LEU A 172 58.70 28.07 -20.53
CA LEU A 172 59.95 27.48 -20.02
C LEU A 172 60.88 27.02 -21.15
N GLY A 173 60.35 26.60 -22.30
CA GLY A 173 61.13 26.28 -23.48
C GLY A 173 61.85 27.51 -24.06
N VAL A 174 61.16 28.66 -24.09
CA VAL A 174 61.76 29.96 -24.46
C VAL A 174 62.83 30.36 -23.44
N ALA A 175 62.54 30.25 -22.15
CA ALA A 175 63.50 30.54 -21.09
C ALA A 175 64.73 29.62 -21.13
N ARG A 176 64.55 28.31 -21.38
CA ARG A 176 65.65 27.34 -21.54
C ARG A 176 66.51 27.64 -22.76
N LYS A 177 65.92 28.06 -23.88
CA LYS A 177 66.68 28.51 -25.07
C LYS A 177 67.49 29.77 -24.77
N ALA A 178 66.92 30.74 -24.06
CA ALA A 178 67.63 31.96 -23.65
C ALA A 178 68.82 31.64 -22.72
N VAL A 179 68.63 30.73 -21.76
CA VAL A 179 69.69 30.27 -20.85
C VAL A 179 70.78 29.49 -21.60
N ARG A 180 70.43 28.62 -22.55
CA ARG A 180 71.41 27.93 -23.42
C ARG A 180 72.24 28.90 -24.26
N ALA A 181 71.61 29.94 -24.81
CA ALA A 181 72.30 30.97 -25.58
C ALA A 181 73.27 31.80 -24.72
N GLN A 182 72.95 32.05 -23.45
CA GLN A 182 73.85 32.73 -22.50
C GLN A 182 75.01 31.85 -22.02
N LEU A 183 74.83 30.52 -21.98
CA LEU A 183 75.86 29.56 -21.57
C LEU A 183 76.80 29.13 -22.71
N GLY A 184 76.65 29.68 -23.92
CA GLY A 184 77.60 29.49 -25.02
C GLY A 184 77.63 28.09 -25.65
N ALA A 185 76.59 27.27 -25.45
CA ALA A 185 76.49 25.96 -26.09
C ALA A 185 75.60 26.05 -27.34
N ASN A 186 76.22 25.92 -28.53
CA ASN A 186 75.53 25.63 -29.79
C ASN A 186 74.90 24.23 -29.75
#